data_AF-A0AAE0N9Q1-F1
#
_entry.id   AF-A0AAE0N9Q1-F1
#
_cell.length_a   1.000
_cell.length_b   1.000
_cell.length_c   1.000
_cell.angle_alpha   90.00
_cell.angle_beta   90.00
_cell.angle_gamma   90.00
#
_symmetry.space_group_name_H-M   'P 1'
#
loop_
_entity.id
_entity.type
_entity.pdbx_description
1 polymer ?
#
loop_
_entity_poly.entity_id
_entity_poly.type
_entity_poly.pdbx_seq_one_letter_code
_entity_poly.pdbx_strand_id
1 'polypeptide(L)'
;MRLINVEPLAMEEFYRNIPRYAILSHRWEEEEVTFKDYKFPNLSAARQMKAFRKILFCAEQARKDEVGYFWIDTCCTDKSSSAELSEAINSMYTWYRDSLYCYVCMVDDSGLEGKLLTATGISKATLRDFSATSRDYSVALKMSWAAARQTTRNEDTAYCLMGIFDINMPLLYGEGTKSIYEITGRDHEKKAYDHSIFCWENPSSGPSSYRGLLARSPAEFKGSPSVRPWRRSYGHSLELEEIGLTSKTYEMTNRGLRINLPMHEIGGGEYLARLECIFDEHME
;
A
#
# COMPACT_ATOMS: atom_id res chain seq x y z
N MET A 1 18.23 17.61 13.39
CA MET A 1 18.17 17.29 11.94
C MET A 1 19.57 17.35 11.36
N ARG A 2 19.97 16.39 10.52
CA ARG A 2 21.27 16.42 9.82
C ARG A 2 21.08 16.81 8.38
N LEU A 3 21.92 17.71 7.86
CA LEU A 3 21.87 18.18 6.48
C LEU A 3 23.25 18.01 5.83
N ILE A 4 23.28 17.90 4.52
CA ILE A 4 24.51 17.92 3.72
C ILE A 4 24.66 19.31 3.15
N ASN A 5 25.83 19.91 3.39
CA ASN A 5 26.22 21.18 2.78
C ASN A 5 26.51 20.97 1.29
N VAL A 6 25.99 21.83 0.41
CA VAL A 6 26.22 21.73 -1.04
C VAL A 6 27.71 21.77 -1.40
N GLU A 7 28.51 22.53 -0.66
CA GLU A 7 29.96 22.58 -0.82
C GLU A 7 30.59 22.84 0.55
N PRO A 8 31.21 21.83 1.19
CA PRO A 8 32.02 20.78 0.56
C PRO A 8 31.42 19.35 0.54
N LEU A 9 30.09 19.20 0.57
CA LEU A 9 29.41 17.89 0.80
C LEU A 9 29.65 17.33 2.20
N ALA A 10 29.92 18.20 3.18
CA ALA A 10 30.02 17.80 4.58
C ALA A 10 28.62 17.61 5.20
N MET A 11 28.49 16.61 6.07
CA MET A 11 27.28 16.41 6.86
C MET A 11 27.38 17.21 8.16
N GLU A 12 26.38 18.04 8.41
CA GLU A 12 26.28 18.93 9.57
C GLU A 12 24.99 18.65 10.35
N GLU A 13 25.04 18.80 11.67
CA GLU A 13 23.91 18.52 12.57
C GLU A 13 23.36 19.81 13.18
N PHE A 14 22.05 19.98 13.07
CA PHE A 14 21.31 21.16 13.51
C PHE A 14 20.25 20.77 14.55
N TYR A 15 20.38 21.30 15.77
CA TYR A 15 19.38 21.13 16.85
C TYR A 15 18.35 22.28 16.90
N ARG A 16 18.76 23.48 16.47
CA ARG A 16 17.94 24.71 16.41
C ARG A 16 18.40 25.54 15.21
N ASN A 17 17.57 26.48 14.77
CA ASN A 17 17.85 27.38 13.64
C ASN A 17 18.25 26.59 12.37
N ILE A 18 17.39 25.67 11.95
CA ILE A 18 17.61 24.86 10.76
C ILE A 18 17.71 25.81 9.55
N PRO A 19 18.82 25.80 8.78
CA PRO A 19 18.98 26.67 7.62
C PRO A 19 17.96 26.28 6.55
N ARG A 20 17.71 27.16 5.57
CA ARG A 20 16.89 26.78 4.40
C ARG A 20 17.56 25.62 3.66
N TYR A 21 16.78 24.59 3.33
CA TYR A 21 17.29 23.37 2.74
C TYR A 21 16.36 22.80 1.67
N ALA A 22 16.91 21.96 0.80
CA ALA A 22 16.17 21.14 -0.14
C ALA A 22 16.10 19.68 0.33
N ILE A 23 15.21 18.88 -0.24
CA ILE A 23 15.14 17.44 -0.02
C ILE A 23 15.35 16.71 -1.34
N LEU A 24 16.06 15.60 -1.30
CA LEU A 24 16.05 14.61 -2.37
C LEU A 24 15.05 13.50 -2.05
N SER A 25 13.97 13.43 -2.82
CA SER A 25 13.13 12.25 -2.90
C SER A 25 13.69 11.30 -3.96
N HIS A 26 14.07 10.09 -3.57
CA HIS A 26 14.65 9.10 -4.49
C HIS A 26 14.03 7.72 -4.31
N ARG A 27 14.28 6.84 -5.27
CA ARG A 27 14.05 5.39 -5.14
C ARG A 27 15.30 4.72 -4.60
N TRP A 28 15.10 3.71 -3.76
CA TRP A 28 16.18 2.88 -3.24
C TRP A 28 16.63 1.93 -4.36
N GLU A 29 17.94 1.90 -4.61
CA GLU A 29 18.60 0.93 -5.47
C GLU A 29 19.28 -0.17 -4.61
N GLU A 30 19.90 -1.17 -5.24
CA GLU A 30 20.58 -2.27 -4.51
C GLU A 30 21.71 -1.78 -3.60
N GLU A 31 22.32 -0.64 -3.96
CA GLU A 31 23.33 0.04 -3.17
C GLU A 31 22.88 1.48 -2.90
N GLU A 32 22.93 1.91 -1.64
CA GLU A 32 22.66 3.28 -1.22
C GLU A 32 23.76 3.75 -0.28
N VAL A 33 24.06 5.05 -0.34
CA VAL A 33 24.95 5.68 0.66
C VAL A 33 24.16 5.82 1.95
N THR A 34 24.61 5.14 3.01
CA THR A 34 23.99 5.18 4.33
C THR A 34 24.64 6.22 5.23
N PHE A 35 24.04 6.44 6.40
CA PHE A 35 24.65 7.30 7.43
C PHE A 35 26.04 6.81 7.85
N LYS A 36 26.24 5.48 7.93
CA LYS A 36 27.52 4.87 8.31
C LYS A 36 28.61 5.09 7.26
N ASP A 37 28.22 5.14 5.98
CA ASP A 37 29.14 5.40 4.87
C ASP A 37 29.63 6.85 4.88
N TYR A 38 28.80 7.78 5.37
CA TYR A 38 29.15 9.19 5.50
C TYR A 38 30.09 9.50 6.68
N LYS A 39 30.27 8.56 7.61
CA LYS A 39 31.16 8.72 8.77
C LYS A 39 32.59 8.28 8.45
N PHE A 40 33.55 8.89 9.14
CA PHE A 40 34.94 8.46 9.07
C PHE A 40 35.08 7.02 9.62
N PRO A 41 35.89 6.14 9.00
CA PRO A 41 36.76 6.36 7.82
C PRO A 41 36.10 6.09 6.45
N ASN A 42 34.80 5.79 6.42
CA ASN A 42 34.14 5.22 5.24
C ASN A 42 33.86 6.22 4.11
N LEU A 43 33.88 7.53 4.38
CA LEU A 43 33.50 8.57 3.42
C LEU A 43 34.27 8.50 2.09
N SER A 44 35.55 8.14 2.12
CA SER A 44 36.37 8.00 0.91
C SER A 44 35.88 6.87 0.01
N ALA A 45 35.49 5.73 0.59
CA ALA A 45 34.90 4.62 -0.14
C ALA A 45 33.47 4.96 -0.60
N ALA A 46 32.69 5.63 0.24
CA ALA A 46 31.33 6.07 -0.09
C ALA A 46 31.28 6.95 -1.34
N ARG A 47 32.26 7.85 -1.50
CA ARG A 47 32.40 8.72 -2.69
C ARG A 47 32.62 7.95 -4.00
N GLN A 48 33.06 6.70 -3.93
CA GLN A 48 33.26 5.82 -5.09
C GLN A 48 32.03 4.96 -5.41
N MET A 49 31.04 4.90 -4.51
CA MET A 49 29.81 4.15 -4.74
C MET A 49 29.02 4.76 -5.89
N LYS A 50 28.43 3.91 -6.74
CA LYS A 50 27.53 4.36 -7.81
C LYS A 50 26.37 5.20 -7.28
N ALA A 51 25.87 4.85 -6.09
CA ALA A 51 24.79 5.57 -5.40
C ALA A 51 25.15 7.03 -5.06
N PHE A 52 26.44 7.36 -4.91
CA PHE A 52 26.90 8.71 -4.59
C PHE A 52 26.52 9.74 -5.67
N ARG A 53 26.25 9.29 -6.90
CA ARG A 53 25.72 10.14 -7.99
C ARG A 53 24.44 10.89 -7.59
N LYS A 54 23.60 10.31 -6.73
CA LYS A 54 22.35 10.93 -6.24
C LYS A 54 22.65 12.15 -5.35
N ILE A 55 23.67 12.05 -4.51
CA ILE A 55 24.15 13.16 -3.67
C ILE A 55 24.72 14.27 -4.55
N LEU A 56 25.56 13.92 -5.54
CA LEU A 56 26.14 14.89 -6.46
C LEU A 56 25.06 15.62 -7.28
N PHE A 57 24.08 14.88 -7.81
CA PHE A 57 22.94 15.46 -8.52
C PHE A 57 22.17 16.45 -7.63
N CYS A 58 21.87 16.07 -6.38
CA CYS A 58 21.14 16.93 -5.47
C CYS A 58 21.94 18.19 -5.11
N ALA A 59 23.24 18.06 -4.87
CA ALA A 59 24.12 19.19 -4.60
C ALA A 59 24.22 20.14 -5.81
N GLU A 60 24.36 19.61 -7.03
CA GLU A 60 24.40 20.42 -8.24
C GLU A 60 23.09 21.19 -8.45
N GLN A 61 21.95 20.54 -8.24
CA GLN A 61 20.64 21.17 -8.37
C GLN A 61 20.40 22.22 -7.27
N ALA A 62 20.68 21.89 -6.02
CA ALA A 62 20.59 22.82 -4.89
C ALA A 62 21.47 24.06 -5.11
N ARG A 63 22.67 23.89 -5.67
CA ARG A 63 23.55 25.00 -6.06
C ARG A 63 22.92 25.92 -7.11
N LYS A 64 22.27 25.35 -8.14
CA LYS A 64 21.58 26.13 -9.19
C LYS A 64 20.40 26.92 -8.63
N ASP A 65 19.73 26.36 -7.63
CA ASP A 65 18.57 26.98 -6.99
C ASP A 65 18.95 27.81 -5.74
N GLU A 66 20.25 28.08 -5.53
CA GLU A 66 20.81 28.89 -4.45
C GLU A 66 20.43 28.41 -3.04
N VAL A 67 20.34 27.10 -2.85
CA VAL A 67 20.08 26.45 -1.56
C VAL A 67 21.37 25.84 -1.03
N GLY A 68 21.83 26.28 0.14
CA GLY A 68 23.12 25.83 0.70
C GLY A 68 23.13 24.43 1.32
N TYR A 69 21.96 23.87 1.62
CA TYR A 69 21.84 22.60 2.33
C TYR A 69 20.79 21.69 1.70
N PHE A 70 20.97 20.37 1.82
CA PHE A 70 19.94 19.41 1.45
C PHE A 70 19.89 18.21 2.39
N TRP A 71 18.75 17.52 2.39
CA TRP A 71 18.52 16.32 3.18
C TRP A 71 18.18 15.12 2.30
N ILE A 72 18.69 13.96 2.69
CA ILE A 72 18.45 12.67 2.03
C ILE A 72 18.23 11.61 3.12
N ASP A 73 17.13 10.86 3.05
CA ASP A 73 16.73 9.94 4.14
C ASP A 73 17.75 8.81 4.40
N THR A 74 18.40 8.30 3.35
CA THR A 74 19.34 7.17 3.44
C THR A 74 20.59 7.48 4.22
N CYS A 75 21.15 8.68 4.06
CA CYS A 75 22.39 9.07 4.72
C CYS A 75 22.21 10.09 5.85
N CYS A 76 21.14 10.89 5.87
CA CYS A 76 20.93 11.88 6.93
C CYS A 76 20.23 11.30 8.18
N THR A 77 19.70 10.08 8.11
CA THR A 77 19.02 9.39 9.23
C THR A 77 19.78 8.12 9.62
N ASP A 78 20.02 7.92 10.92
CA ASP A 78 20.69 6.74 11.45
C ASP A 78 19.64 5.68 11.70
N LYS A 79 19.43 4.86 10.67
CA LYS A 79 18.46 3.76 10.70
C LYS A 79 18.86 2.65 11.68
N SER A 80 20.07 2.68 12.26
CA SER A 80 20.48 1.72 13.29
C SER A 80 20.08 2.13 14.72
N SER A 81 19.71 3.39 14.93
CA SER A 81 19.14 3.87 16.19
C SER A 81 17.61 3.82 16.12
N SER A 82 16.98 2.95 16.91
CA SER A 82 15.52 2.82 16.94
C SER A 82 14.82 4.10 17.41
N ALA A 83 15.45 4.85 18.32
CA ALA A 83 14.98 6.15 18.78
C ALA A 83 15.01 7.18 17.66
N GLU A 84 16.15 7.31 16.97
CA GLU A 84 16.31 8.28 15.88
C GLU A 84 15.42 7.94 14.68
N LEU A 85 15.31 6.65 14.34
CA LEU A 85 14.44 6.18 13.27
C LEU A 85 12.97 6.54 13.56
N SER A 86 12.53 6.38 14.80
CA SER A 86 11.16 6.72 15.21
C SER A 86 10.92 8.23 15.15
N GLU A 87 11.87 9.03 15.64
CA GLU A 87 11.81 10.49 15.58
C GLU A 87 11.78 10.99 14.12
N ALA A 88 12.62 10.40 13.26
CA ALA A 88 12.68 10.72 11.85
C ALA A 88 11.36 10.39 11.15
N ILE A 89 10.77 9.21 11.39
CA ILE A 89 9.47 8.83 10.81
C ILE A 89 8.38 9.85 11.20
N ASN A 90 8.33 10.24 12.48
CA ASN A 90 7.32 11.18 12.98
C ASN A 90 7.55 12.62 12.50
N SER A 91 8.81 12.99 12.20
CA SER A 91 9.18 14.35 11.79
C SER A 91 9.27 14.52 10.28
N MET A 92 9.35 13.43 9.52
CA MET A 92 9.63 13.44 8.08
C MET A 92 8.65 14.33 7.32
N TYR A 93 7.34 14.21 7.58
CA TYR A 93 6.33 15.04 6.92
C TYR A 93 6.54 16.54 7.15
N THR A 94 6.96 16.93 8.36
CA THR A 94 7.31 18.31 8.68
C THR A 94 8.56 18.75 7.92
N TRP A 95 9.57 17.88 7.83
CA TRP A 95 10.78 18.19 7.05
C TRP A 95 10.47 18.37 5.56
N TYR A 96 9.63 17.52 4.98
CA TYR A 96 9.17 17.70 3.60
C TYR A 96 8.40 19.00 3.40
N ARG A 97 7.49 19.35 4.32
CA ARG A 97 6.71 20.58 4.27
C ARG A 97 7.57 21.83 4.34
N ASP A 98 8.58 21.82 5.22
CA ASP A 98 9.39 22.99 5.53
C ASP A 98 10.60 23.15 4.58
N SER A 99 10.87 22.14 3.73
CA SER A 99 11.88 22.22 2.69
C SER A 99 11.51 23.25 1.61
N LEU A 100 12.51 23.91 1.03
CA LEU A 100 12.28 24.86 -0.07
C LEU A 100 11.91 24.16 -1.37
N TYR A 101 12.64 23.10 -1.68
CA TYR A 101 12.48 22.32 -2.89
C TYR A 101 12.54 20.84 -2.54
N CYS A 102 11.71 20.06 -3.23
CA CYS A 102 11.77 18.61 -3.23
C CYS A 102 12.21 18.16 -4.62
N TYR A 103 13.48 17.77 -4.74
CA TYR A 103 14.02 17.22 -5.97
C TYR A 103 13.67 15.74 -6.07
N VAL A 104 13.13 15.32 -7.21
CA VAL A 104 12.75 13.92 -7.43
C VAL A 104 13.76 13.27 -8.36
N CYS A 105 14.53 12.32 -7.85
CA CYS A 105 15.43 11.51 -8.66
C CYS A 105 14.69 10.26 -9.15
N MET A 106 14.30 10.28 -10.41
CA MET A 106 13.65 9.16 -11.10
C MET A 106 14.63 8.55 -12.10
N VAL A 107 14.61 7.22 -12.20
CA VAL A 107 15.30 6.48 -13.25
C VAL A 107 14.23 5.94 -14.17
N ASP A 108 14.39 6.17 -15.47
CA ASP A 108 13.50 5.59 -16.46
C ASP A 108 13.67 4.07 -16.49
N ASP A 109 12.58 3.35 -16.31
CA ASP A 109 12.51 1.90 -16.37
C ASP A 109 11.45 1.53 -17.40
N SER A 110 11.90 1.37 -18.64
CA SER A 110 11.06 1.06 -19.81
C SER A 110 10.33 -0.29 -19.72
N GLY A 111 10.47 -1.04 -18.62
CA GLY A 111 9.73 -2.27 -18.32
C GLY A 111 8.84 -2.22 -17.07
N LEU A 112 8.68 -1.06 -16.42
CA LEU A 112 8.01 -0.97 -15.11
C LEU A 112 6.58 -1.53 -15.13
N GLU A 113 5.77 -1.22 -16.14
CA GLU A 113 4.40 -1.75 -16.27
C GLU A 113 4.38 -3.29 -16.33
N GLY A 114 5.31 -3.89 -17.07
CA GLY A 114 5.44 -5.35 -17.17
C GLY A 114 5.85 -5.97 -15.85
N LYS A 115 6.81 -5.36 -15.16
CA LYS A 115 7.25 -5.80 -13.83
C LYS A 115 6.11 -5.71 -12.80
N LEU A 116 5.33 -4.62 -12.83
CA LEU A 116 4.17 -4.44 -11.95
C LEU A 116 3.07 -5.46 -12.25
N LEU A 117 2.76 -5.71 -13.52
CA LEU A 117 1.81 -6.74 -13.93
C LEU A 117 2.23 -8.11 -13.40
N THR A 118 3.49 -8.51 -13.61
CA THR A 118 4.00 -9.80 -13.12
C THR A 118 3.98 -9.90 -11.60
N ALA A 119 4.31 -8.81 -10.89
CA ALA A 119 4.40 -8.81 -9.44
C ALA A 119 3.05 -8.75 -8.73
N THR A 120 2.04 -8.11 -9.33
CA THR A 120 0.76 -7.79 -8.67
C THR A 120 -0.46 -8.37 -9.38
N GLY A 121 -0.37 -8.75 -10.65
CA GLY A 121 -1.53 -9.10 -11.47
C GLY A 121 -2.39 -7.91 -11.90
N ILE A 122 -1.96 -6.66 -11.61
CA ILE A 122 -2.68 -5.46 -12.07
C ILE A 122 -2.43 -5.26 -13.56
N SER A 123 -3.50 -5.26 -14.37
CA SER A 123 -3.41 -5.06 -15.82
C SER A 123 -2.79 -3.70 -16.18
N LYS A 124 -2.12 -3.62 -17.34
CA LYS A 124 -1.56 -2.34 -17.83
C LYS A 124 -2.63 -1.26 -18.01
N ALA A 125 -3.83 -1.65 -18.44
CA ALA A 125 -4.96 -0.73 -18.57
C ALA A 125 -5.37 -0.17 -17.20
N THR A 126 -5.45 -1.03 -16.18
CA THR A 126 -5.74 -0.65 -14.80
C THR A 126 -4.65 0.26 -14.22
N LEU A 127 -3.37 0.01 -14.51
CA LEU A 127 -2.26 0.85 -14.04
C LEU A 127 -2.33 2.27 -14.63
N ARG A 128 -2.81 2.41 -15.87
CA ARG A 128 -2.91 3.71 -16.57
C ARG A 128 -4.15 4.50 -16.17
N ASP A 129 -5.26 3.83 -15.86
CA ASP A 129 -6.53 4.49 -15.53
C ASP A 129 -7.19 3.89 -14.28
N PHE A 130 -6.43 3.86 -13.19
CA PHE A 130 -6.90 3.31 -11.93
C PHE A 130 -8.07 4.11 -11.35
N SER A 131 -8.01 5.44 -11.43
CA SER A 131 -9.00 6.31 -10.79
C SER A 131 -10.41 6.11 -11.37
N ALA A 132 -10.54 5.98 -12.69
CA ALA A 132 -11.83 5.76 -13.33
C ALA A 132 -12.38 4.35 -13.09
N THR A 133 -11.51 3.34 -13.03
CA THR A 133 -11.91 1.92 -13.00
C THR A 133 -11.92 1.30 -11.59
N SER A 134 -11.33 1.97 -10.59
CA SER A 134 -11.17 1.45 -9.22
C SER A 134 -12.46 0.99 -8.55
N ARG A 135 -13.60 1.61 -8.91
CA ARG A 135 -14.93 1.26 -8.37
C ARG A 135 -15.47 -0.03 -8.98
N ASP A 136 -14.98 -0.42 -10.14
CA ASP A 136 -15.44 -1.59 -10.88
C ASP A 136 -14.82 -2.90 -10.43
N TYR A 137 -13.69 -2.82 -9.75
CA TYR A 137 -13.01 -3.96 -9.19
C TYR A 137 -13.64 -4.43 -7.89
N SER A 138 -13.73 -5.75 -7.76
CA SER A 138 -14.19 -6.44 -6.55
C SER A 138 -13.17 -6.30 -5.42
N VAL A 139 -13.63 -6.41 -4.17
CA VAL A 139 -12.77 -6.52 -2.99
C VAL A 139 -11.78 -7.67 -3.15
N ALA A 140 -12.25 -8.84 -3.60
CA ALA A 140 -11.38 -10.01 -3.80
C ALA A 140 -10.26 -9.75 -4.82
N LEU A 141 -10.57 -9.15 -5.97
CA LEU A 141 -9.57 -8.79 -6.98
C LEU A 141 -8.54 -7.82 -6.40
N LYS A 142 -9.01 -6.77 -5.72
CA LYS A 142 -8.13 -5.78 -5.09
C LYS A 142 -7.21 -6.39 -4.04
N MET A 143 -7.73 -7.30 -3.22
CA MET A 143 -6.94 -8.05 -2.24
C MET A 143 -5.93 -8.97 -2.92
N SER A 144 -6.32 -9.64 -4.02
CA SER A 144 -5.43 -10.53 -4.78
C SER A 144 -4.18 -9.80 -5.28
N TRP A 145 -4.28 -8.50 -5.62
CA TRP A 145 -3.13 -7.69 -6.04
C TRP A 145 -2.07 -7.49 -4.96
N ALA A 146 -2.47 -7.60 -3.70
CA ALA A 146 -1.58 -7.50 -2.55
C ALA A 146 -1.25 -8.88 -1.94
N ALA A 147 -1.75 -9.98 -2.50
CA ALA A 147 -1.63 -11.31 -1.90
C ALA A 147 -0.18 -11.80 -1.77
N ALA A 148 0.69 -11.41 -2.71
CA ALA A 148 2.12 -11.77 -2.67
C ALA A 148 2.99 -10.73 -1.93
N ARG A 149 2.40 -9.65 -1.42
CA ARG A 149 3.16 -8.56 -0.80
C ARG A 149 3.72 -9.00 0.55
N GLN A 150 4.97 -8.62 0.80
CA GLN A 150 5.64 -8.80 2.08
C GLN A 150 5.93 -7.44 2.70
N THR A 151 5.66 -7.30 3.99
CA THR A 151 5.92 -6.06 4.73
C THR A 151 6.76 -6.35 5.96
N THR A 152 7.59 -5.39 6.36
CA THR A 152 8.45 -5.54 7.54
C THR A 152 7.63 -5.39 8.83
N ARG A 153 6.70 -4.44 8.87
CA ARG A 153 5.74 -4.28 9.97
C ARG A 153 4.37 -4.83 9.57
N ASN A 154 3.60 -5.29 10.55
CA ASN A 154 2.30 -5.91 10.28
C ASN A 154 1.28 -4.87 9.77
N GLU A 155 1.30 -3.67 10.35
CA GLU A 155 0.43 -2.54 9.97
C GLU A 155 0.69 -2.03 8.55
N ASP A 156 1.91 -2.18 8.03
CA ASP A 156 2.25 -1.79 6.66
C ASP A 156 1.45 -2.60 5.61
N THR A 157 1.01 -3.82 5.97
CA THR A 157 0.09 -4.59 5.13
C THR A 157 -1.25 -3.88 4.98
N ALA A 158 -1.77 -3.23 6.03
CA ALA A 158 -2.96 -2.40 5.88
C ALA A 158 -2.64 -1.15 5.06
N TYR A 159 -1.55 -0.44 5.37
CA TYR A 159 -1.25 0.83 4.71
C TYR A 159 -1.05 0.72 3.20
N CYS A 160 -0.52 -0.40 2.70
CA CYS A 160 -0.41 -0.62 1.26
C CYS A 160 -1.76 -0.80 0.54
N LEU A 161 -2.82 -1.15 1.27
CA LEU A 161 -4.18 -1.35 0.72
C LEU A 161 -4.95 -0.03 0.62
N MET A 162 -4.59 0.99 1.42
CA MET A 162 -5.30 2.28 1.44
C MET A 162 -5.43 2.90 0.04
N GLY A 163 -4.36 2.88 -0.76
CA GLY A 163 -4.39 3.40 -2.13
C GLY A 163 -5.21 2.53 -3.10
N ILE A 164 -5.20 1.21 -2.93
CA ILE A 164 -5.96 0.26 -3.77
C ILE A 164 -7.47 0.37 -3.49
N PHE A 165 -7.83 0.62 -2.23
CA PHE A 165 -9.22 0.78 -1.80
C PHE A 165 -9.71 2.23 -1.81
N ASP A 166 -8.85 3.19 -2.12
CA ASP A 166 -9.17 4.63 -2.08
C ASP A 166 -9.75 5.03 -0.71
N ILE A 167 -9.03 4.66 0.35
CA ILE A 167 -9.39 4.91 1.75
C ILE A 167 -8.34 5.78 2.40
N ASN A 168 -8.80 6.75 3.18
CA ASN A 168 -7.95 7.56 4.03
C ASN A 168 -8.16 7.15 5.49
N MET A 169 -7.08 6.75 6.17
CA MET A 169 -7.07 6.49 7.62
C MET A 169 -5.80 7.10 8.26
N PRO A 170 -5.87 7.56 9.51
CA PRO A 170 -4.68 7.99 10.25
C PRO A 170 -3.64 6.85 10.34
N LEU A 171 -2.37 7.18 10.14
CA LEU A 171 -1.27 6.24 10.35
C LEU A 171 -0.98 6.11 11.84
N LEU A 172 -1.45 5.03 12.46
CA LEU A 172 -1.25 4.72 13.87
C LEU A 172 -0.38 3.46 13.99
N TYR A 173 0.92 3.67 14.21
CA TYR A 173 1.87 2.57 14.41
C TYR A 173 1.64 1.89 15.77
N GLY A 174 1.57 0.56 15.80
CA GLY A 174 1.30 -0.24 17.01
C GLY A 174 -0.09 -0.91 17.07
N GLU A 175 -0.95 -0.70 16.08
CA GLU A 175 -2.29 -1.31 16.02
C GLU A 175 -2.32 -2.78 15.55
N GLY A 176 -1.22 -3.25 14.94
CA GLY A 176 -1.12 -4.59 14.37
C GLY A 176 -2.04 -4.77 13.18
N THR A 177 -2.72 -5.93 13.08
CA THR A 177 -3.63 -6.25 11.97
C THR A 177 -5.02 -5.61 12.07
N LYS A 178 -5.29 -4.85 13.14
CA LYS A 178 -6.59 -4.16 13.34
C LYS A 178 -6.92 -3.23 12.17
N SER A 179 -5.92 -2.54 11.63
CA SER A 179 -6.04 -1.63 10.51
C SER A 179 -6.50 -2.31 9.21
N ILE A 180 -6.28 -3.61 9.02
CA ILE A 180 -6.79 -4.36 7.86
C ILE A 180 -8.33 -4.46 7.93
N TYR A 181 -8.87 -4.72 9.12
CA TYR A 181 -10.32 -4.76 9.34
C TYR A 181 -10.96 -3.37 9.19
N GLU A 182 -10.24 -2.32 9.57
CA GLU A 182 -10.70 -0.95 9.35
C GLU A 182 -10.74 -0.57 7.87
N ILE A 183 -9.75 -0.97 7.06
CA ILE A 183 -9.75 -0.71 5.61
C ILE A 183 -10.90 -1.46 4.95
N THR A 184 -11.05 -2.75 5.25
CA THR A 184 -12.16 -3.55 4.72
C THR A 184 -13.52 -3.03 5.18
N GLY A 185 -13.64 -2.57 6.43
CA GLY A 185 -14.84 -1.92 6.97
C GLY A 185 -15.15 -0.57 6.33
N ARG A 186 -14.13 0.27 6.06
CA ARG A 186 -14.33 1.57 5.39
C ARG A 186 -14.61 1.43 3.89
N ASP A 187 -14.06 0.40 3.23
CA ASP A 187 -14.50 0.07 1.86
C ASP A 187 -15.94 -0.41 1.87
N HIS A 188 -16.33 -1.22 2.87
CA HIS A 188 -17.70 -1.68 3.05
C HIS A 188 -18.71 -0.52 3.17
N GLU A 189 -18.39 0.56 3.90
CA GLU A 189 -19.27 1.75 3.94
C GLU A 189 -19.51 2.35 2.55
N LYS A 190 -18.50 2.30 1.66
CA LYS A 190 -18.60 2.77 0.27
C LYS A 190 -19.18 1.72 -0.70
N LYS A 191 -19.07 0.42 -0.37
CA LYS A 191 -19.42 -0.73 -1.23
C LYS A 191 -20.14 -1.85 -0.46
N ALA A 192 -21.22 -1.54 0.25
CA ALA A 192 -22.01 -2.49 1.05
C ALA A 192 -22.70 -3.64 0.27
N TYR A 193 -22.36 -3.82 -1.01
CA TYR A 193 -22.94 -4.78 -1.94
C TYR A 193 -21.93 -5.82 -2.46
N ASP A 194 -20.63 -5.67 -2.14
CA ASP A 194 -19.60 -6.55 -2.69
C ASP A 194 -19.36 -7.77 -1.79
N HIS A 195 -20.00 -8.89 -2.13
CA HIS A 195 -19.84 -10.17 -1.45
C HIS A 195 -18.47 -10.84 -1.69
N SER A 196 -17.65 -10.33 -2.60
CA SER A 196 -16.33 -10.90 -2.87
C SER A 196 -15.38 -10.80 -1.67
N ILE A 197 -15.69 -9.97 -0.67
CA ILE A 197 -14.95 -9.95 0.61
C ILE A 197 -14.93 -11.32 1.32
N PHE A 198 -15.88 -12.20 1.03
CA PHE A 198 -15.95 -13.57 1.57
C PHE A 198 -15.28 -14.62 0.67
N CYS A 199 -14.78 -14.24 -0.51
CA CYS A 199 -14.08 -15.12 -1.44
C CYS A 199 -12.58 -15.23 -1.08
N TRP A 200 -12.29 -15.76 0.10
CA TRP A 200 -10.92 -16.02 0.55
C TRP A 200 -10.77 -17.49 0.93
N GLU A 201 -9.54 -17.98 0.88
CA GLU A 201 -9.20 -19.35 1.24
C GLU A 201 -8.17 -19.37 2.36
N ASN A 202 -8.24 -20.37 3.24
CA ASN A 202 -7.22 -20.61 4.24
C ASN A 202 -6.33 -21.79 3.81
N PRO A 203 -5.15 -21.53 3.22
CA PRO A 203 -4.27 -22.60 2.76
C PRO A 203 -3.67 -23.44 3.90
N SER A 204 -3.79 -22.99 5.15
CA SER A 204 -3.13 -23.60 6.31
C SER A 204 -4.07 -24.38 7.25
N SER A 205 -5.36 -24.50 6.95
CA SER A 205 -6.31 -25.23 7.81
C SER A 205 -6.62 -26.63 7.29
N GLY A 206 -6.48 -27.62 8.16
CA GLY A 206 -7.30 -28.84 8.09
C GLY A 206 -8.77 -28.53 8.45
N PRO A 207 -9.69 -29.49 8.26
CA PRO A 207 -11.15 -29.26 8.30
C PRO A 207 -11.74 -28.68 9.61
N SER A 208 -10.97 -28.58 10.69
CA SER A 208 -11.45 -28.29 12.06
C SER A 208 -10.82 -27.08 12.75
N SER A 209 -10.07 -26.23 12.02
CA SER A 209 -9.55 -24.98 12.59
C SER A 209 -10.65 -23.92 12.65
N TYR A 210 -11.15 -23.60 13.85
CA TYR A 210 -12.09 -22.49 14.03
C TYR A 210 -11.47 -21.19 13.52
N ARG A 211 -12.12 -20.55 12.55
CA ARG A 211 -11.66 -19.33 11.88
C ARG A 211 -12.77 -18.29 11.85
N GLY A 212 -12.36 -17.02 11.90
CA GLY A 212 -13.28 -15.89 11.73
C GLY A 212 -13.84 -15.81 10.32
N LEU A 213 -14.88 -15.00 10.16
CA LEU A 213 -15.62 -14.79 8.92
C LEU A 213 -14.85 -14.00 7.85
N LEU A 214 -13.92 -13.14 8.27
CA LEU A 214 -13.13 -12.29 7.39
C LEU A 214 -11.69 -12.79 7.29
N ALA A 215 -11.08 -12.53 6.13
CA ALA A 215 -9.67 -12.81 5.91
C ALA A 215 -8.78 -12.03 6.89
N ARG A 216 -7.63 -12.60 7.25
CA ARG A 216 -6.64 -11.92 8.11
C ARG A 216 -5.58 -11.17 7.33
N SER A 217 -5.42 -11.51 6.05
CA SER A 217 -4.40 -10.97 5.17
C SER A 217 -4.83 -11.06 3.72
N PRO A 218 -4.40 -10.13 2.84
CA PRO A 218 -4.56 -10.24 1.40
C PRO A 218 -4.05 -11.56 0.80
N ALA A 219 -3.08 -12.23 1.45
CA ALA A 219 -2.53 -13.50 1.01
C ALA A 219 -3.60 -14.61 0.82
N GLU A 220 -4.71 -14.51 1.54
CA GLU A 220 -5.83 -15.46 1.50
C GLU A 220 -6.73 -15.27 0.26
N PHE A 221 -6.54 -14.18 -0.49
CA PHE A 221 -7.22 -13.91 -1.75
C PHE A 221 -6.39 -14.31 -2.97
N LYS A 222 -5.27 -15.03 -2.79
CA LYS A 222 -4.41 -15.49 -3.90
C LYS A 222 -5.17 -16.29 -4.96
N GLY A 223 -6.19 -17.06 -4.56
CA GLY A 223 -7.04 -17.84 -5.45
C GLY A 223 -8.20 -17.09 -6.10
N SER A 224 -8.38 -15.79 -5.81
CA SER A 224 -9.53 -15.00 -6.27
C SER A 224 -9.24 -13.82 -7.23
N PRO A 225 -8.21 -13.87 -8.12
CA PRO A 225 -7.95 -12.76 -9.05
C PRO A 225 -9.02 -12.62 -10.14
N SER A 226 -9.82 -13.66 -10.39
CA SER A 226 -10.88 -13.65 -11.41
C SER A 226 -12.25 -13.30 -10.84
N VAL A 227 -12.37 -13.03 -9.54
CA VAL A 227 -13.65 -12.68 -8.93
C VAL A 227 -14.06 -11.27 -9.36
N ARG A 228 -15.29 -11.12 -9.85
CA ARG A 228 -15.89 -9.85 -10.26
C ARG A 228 -17.18 -9.60 -9.48
N PRO A 229 -17.51 -8.32 -9.20
CA PRO A 229 -18.79 -8.03 -8.58
C PRO A 229 -19.91 -8.38 -9.57
N TRP A 230 -21.02 -8.93 -9.08
CA TRP A 230 -22.19 -9.14 -9.93
C TRP A 230 -22.78 -7.78 -10.33
N ARG A 231 -22.68 -7.40 -11.61
CA ARG A 231 -23.26 -6.15 -12.14
C ARG A 231 -24.62 -6.40 -12.77
N ARG A 232 -25.63 -5.66 -12.32
CA ARG A 232 -27.02 -5.64 -12.83
C ARG A 232 -27.15 -5.28 -14.33
N SER A 233 -26.05 -4.87 -14.98
CA SER A 233 -26.02 -4.38 -16.37
C SER A 233 -26.25 -5.45 -17.44
N TYR A 234 -26.30 -6.74 -17.08
CA TYR A 234 -26.76 -7.81 -17.98
C TYR A 234 -28.30 -7.85 -18.02
N GLY A 235 -28.93 -6.79 -18.55
CA GLY A 235 -30.29 -6.81 -19.10
C GLY A 235 -31.50 -7.11 -18.20
N HIS A 236 -31.34 -7.41 -16.91
CA HIS A 236 -32.47 -7.74 -16.02
C HIS A 236 -32.58 -6.74 -14.85
N SER A 237 -32.95 -5.51 -15.16
CA SER A 237 -33.14 -4.44 -14.18
C SER A 237 -34.55 -4.39 -13.56
N LEU A 238 -35.51 -5.23 -13.98
CA LEU A 238 -36.92 -5.04 -13.62
C LEU A 238 -37.54 -6.05 -12.63
N GLU A 239 -36.90 -7.18 -12.29
CA GLU A 239 -37.58 -8.23 -11.50
C GLU A 239 -37.21 -8.27 -10.01
N LEU A 240 -36.22 -7.48 -9.54
CA LEU A 240 -35.69 -7.63 -8.18
C LEU A 240 -36.35 -6.77 -7.10
N GLU A 241 -37.14 -5.75 -7.46
CA GLU A 241 -37.98 -5.03 -6.47
C GLU A 241 -39.14 -5.89 -5.95
N GLU A 242 -39.61 -6.86 -6.74
CA GLU A 242 -40.66 -7.80 -6.32
C GLU A 242 -40.18 -8.90 -5.35
N ILE A 243 -38.86 -9.17 -5.29
CA ILE A 243 -38.27 -10.22 -4.42
C ILE A 243 -37.72 -9.66 -3.09
N GLY A 244 -37.95 -8.37 -2.79
CA GLY A 244 -37.60 -7.77 -1.49
C GLY A 244 -36.10 -7.63 -1.20
N LEU A 245 -35.23 -7.77 -2.21
CA LEU A 245 -33.77 -7.61 -2.07
C LEU A 245 -33.39 -6.12 -2.10
N THR A 246 -33.79 -5.38 -1.07
CA THR A 246 -33.51 -3.95 -0.93
C THR A 246 -32.13 -3.66 -0.31
N SER A 247 -31.34 -2.86 -1.03
CA SER A 247 -30.42 -1.80 -0.56
C SER A 247 -29.24 -2.07 0.42
N LYS A 248 -29.04 -3.25 1.02
CA LYS A 248 -27.74 -3.66 1.60
C LYS A 248 -27.70 -5.18 1.63
N THR A 249 -26.72 -5.80 0.98
CA THR A 249 -26.66 -7.27 0.95
C THR A 249 -26.04 -7.83 2.24
N TYR A 250 -25.14 -7.07 2.87
CA TYR A 250 -24.59 -7.36 4.21
C TYR A 250 -24.24 -6.11 5.03
N GLU A 251 -24.02 -6.28 6.34
CA GLU A 251 -23.56 -5.26 7.28
C GLU A 251 -22.82 -5.90 8.47
N MET A 252 -21.69 -5.30 8.87
CA MET A 252 -21.01 -5.64 10.12
C MET A 252 -21.61 -4.86 11.28
N THR A 253 -22.23 -5.56 12.24
CA THR A 253 -22.80 -4.98 13.46
C THR A 253 -21.89 -5.22 14.67
N ASN A 254 -22.15 -4.56 15.80
CA ASN A 254 -21.49 -4.85 17.07
C ASN A 254 -21.77 -6.26 17.62
N ARG A 255 -22.71 -7.00 17.01
CA ARG A 255 -23.04 -8.40 17.35
C ARG A 255 -22.49 -9.41 16.33
N GLY A 256 -21.92 -8.95 15.21
CA GLY A 256 -21.45 -9.81 14.12
C GLY A 256 -22.03 -9.42 12.77
N LEU A 257 -21.85 -10.30 11.78
CA LEU A 257 -22.35 -10.11 10.42
C LEU A 257 -23.86 -10.30 10.35
N ARG A 258 -24.54 -9.33 9.73
CA ARG A 258 -25.89 -9.47 9.23
C ARG A 258 -25.81 -9.54 7.70
N ILE A 259 -26.24 -10.63 7.10
CA ILE A 259 -26.21 -10.84 5.65
C ILE A 259 -27.47 -11.58 5.21
N ASN A 260 -27.98 -11.24 4.03
CA ASN A 260 -29.08 -11.95 3.41
C ASN A 260 -28.55 -12.70 2.19
N LEU A 261 -28.55 -14.03 2.23
CA LEU A 261 -28.11 -14.87 1.13
C LEU A 261 -29.22 -15.85 0.73
N PRO A 262 -29.41 -16.13 -0.58
CA PRO A 262 -30.17 -17.29 -0.99
C PRO A 262 -29.40 -18.55 -0.58
N MET A 263 -30.08 -19.44 0.14
CA MET A 263 -29.53 -20.70 0.67
C MET A 263 -30.28 -21.89 0.11
N HIS A 264 -29.56 -22.98 -0.16
CA HIS A 264 -30.10 -24.26 -0.58
C HIS A 264 -29.58 -25.38 0.32
N GLU A 265 -30.46 -26.23 0.82
CA GLU A 265 -30.06 -27.39 1.61
C GLU A 265 -29.47 -28.47 0.69
N ILE A 266 -28.25 -28.91 0.99
CA ILE A 266 -27.53 -29.95 0.23
C ILE A 266 -27.59 -31.33 0.90
N GLY A 267 -28.32 -31.44 2.02
CA GLY A 267 -28.53 -32.66 2.80
C GLY A 267 -27.69 -32.72 4.08
N GLY A 268 -28.10 -33.54 5.05
CA GLY A 268 -27.34 -33.72 6.31
C GLY A 268 -27.29 -32.50 7.24
N GLY A 269 -28.16 -31.50 7.01
CA GLY A 269 -28.10 -30.21 7.72
C GLY A 269 -27.06 -29.23 7.17
N GLU A 270 -26.46 -29.54 6.02
CA GLU A 270 -25.55 -28.65 5.32
C GLU A 270 -26.32 -27.75 4.34
N TYR A 271 -25.90 -26.49 4.26
CA TYR A 271 -26.50 -25.48 3.40
C TYR A 271 -25.45 -24.81 2.54
N LEU A 272 -25.77 -24.62 1.27
CA LEU A 272 -25.00 -23.83 0.34
C LEU A 272 -25.63 -22.44 0.22
N ALA A 273 -24.85 -21.40 0.55
CA ALA A 273 -25.25 -20.01 0.39
C ALA A 273 -24.55 -19.39 -0.82
N ARG A 274 -25.30 -18.75 -1.72
CA ARG A 274 -24.72 -18.15 -2.93
C ARG A 274 -24.34 -16.69 -2.70
N LEU A 275 -23.05 -16.37 -2.89
CA LEU A 275 -22.55 -14.99 -2.93
C LEU A 275 -22.89 -14.30 -4.25
N GLU A 276 -23.02 -12.97 -4.24
CA GLU A 276 -23.37 -12.17 -5.43
C GLU A 276 -22.10 -11.68 -6.14
N CYS A 277 -21.29 -12.63 -6.58
CA CYS A 277 -20.08 -12.41 -7.36
C CYS A 277 -19.88 -13.58 -8.34
N ILE A 278 -19.10 -13.34 -9.39
CA ILE A 278 -18.81 -14.34 -10.41
C ILE A 278 -17.31 -14.56 -10.54
N PHE A 279 -16.94 -15.78 -10.92
CA PHE A 279 -15.61 -16.08 -11.42
C PHE A 279 -15.63 -15.85 -12.93
N ASP A 280 -14.79 -14.94 -13.40
CA ASP A 280 -14.60 -14.70 -14.82
C ASP A 280 -13.56 -15.71 -15.34
N GLU A 281 -14.03 -16.83 -15.90
CA GLU A 281 -13.18 -17.87 -16.48
C GLU A 281 -12.60 -17.49 -17.86
N HIS A 282 -12.88 -16.28 -18.36
CA HIS A 282 -12.55 -15.86 -19.73
C HIS A 282 -11.43 -14.81 -19.81
N MET A 283 -10.29 -15.05 -19.18
CA MET A 283 -9.02 -14.40 -19.55
C MET A 283 -7.83 -15.34 -19.26
N GLU A 284 -7.64 -16.33 -20.15
CA GLU A 284 -6.31 -16.85 -20.48
C GLU A 284 -5.64 -15.95 -21.53
#